data_AF-A0A9D0DH59-F1
#
_entry.id   AF-A0A9D0DH59-F1
#
_cell.length_a   1.000
_cell.length_b   1.000
_cell.length_c   1.000
_cell.angle_alpha   90.00
_cell.angle_beta   90.00
_cell.angle_gamma   90.00
#
_symmetry.space_group_name_H-M   'P 1'
#
loop_
_entity.id
_entity.type
_entity.pdbx_description
1 polymer ?
#
loop_
_entity_poly.entity_id
_entity_poly.type
_entity_poly.pdbx_seq_one_letter_code
_entity_poly.pdbx_strand_id
1 'polypeptide(L)'
;MTDIKGCQSCNSITGDSTLDLLNQDLAKQVRTAYDRLDDRGMSACLFGSGGTCCRICNMGPCQIIDGVESMIGICGATADTVAARNFARIVAAGTAAHTDHAREMVRGFIATAKGETPHEIKDVAKLHKMAAIFGIETEDRDKNEIALELGERALAEFGQQEGTLTMLKRAPEKQQKIWKEMGVEPRGIDREVVEMMHRTHMGVDQEYTNIMKQSARTSLADGWGASMLSTELTDIMFGTPVPKRAIVDLGVLREDMVNVTVHGHEPLLAESLCLAADDDEIIALAKKAGAKGVNLAGVCCTGNEILMRRGIPVAGSFIQQEMVLATGAVEAMVVDVQCIMQSVAQVVKGKHTDVITTNYRAKIPDAINIQFEEDAAYESAKKILKHAIANFKKRGDYYIPEDKKLDVVVGFSHETINYMLGGRFRQSYR
;
A
#
# COMPACT_ATOMS: atom_id res chain seq x y z
N MET A 1 -20.25 -25.12 -26.79
CA MET A 1 -20.31 -23.65 -26.88
C MET A 1 -19.54 -23.14 -25.69
N THR A 2 -18.31 -22.68 -25.90
CA THR A 2 -17.45 -22.12 -24.87
C THR A 2 -17.99 -20.75 -24.49
N ASP A 3 -18.54 -20.62 -23.28
CA ASP A 3 -18.82 -19.32 -22.68
C ASP A 3 -17.51 -18.53 -22.66
N ILE A 4 -17.44 -17.50 -23.49
CA ILE A 4 -16.34 -16.55 -23.51
C ILE A 4 -16.45 -15.76 -22.21
N LYS A 5 -15.60 -16.11 -21.24
CA LYS A 5 -15.42 -15.34 -20.01
C LYS A 5 -14.60 -14.09 -20.34
N GLY A 6 -15.09 -12.94 -19.93
CA GLY A 6 -14.50 -11.64 -20.25
C GLY A 6 -15.54 -10.53 -20.35
N CYS A 7 -15.32 -9.47 -19.57
CA CYS A 7 -16.17 -8.28 -19.54
C CYS A 7 -15.96 -7.42 -20.80
N GLN A 8 -16.84 -7.54 -21.80
CA GLN A 8 -16.78 -6.74 -23.04
C GLN A 8 -16.93 -5.22 -22.80
N SER A 9 -17.46 -4.82 -21.63
CA SER A 9 -17.61 -3.42 -21.21
C SER A 9 -16.40 -2.88 -20.43
N CYS A 10 -15.49 -3.75 -19.97
CA CYS A 10 -14.31 -3.37 -19.19
C CYS A 10 -13.16 -2.85 -20.08
N ASN A 11 -13.32 -2.92 -21.40
CA ASN A 11 -12.38 -2.45 -22.41
C ASN A 11 -12.07 -0.94 -22.33
N SER A 12 -12.88 -0.15 -21.64
CA SER A 12 -12.64 1.29 -21.45
C SER A 12 -11.71 1.64 -20.27
N ILE A 13 -11.40 0.67 -19.40
CA ILE A 13 -10.59 0.85 -18.17
C ILE A 13 -9.34 -0.06 -18.19
N THR A 14 -9.24 -0.97 -19.16
CA THR A 14 -8.14 -1.95 -19.27
C THR A 14 -7.13 -1.55 -20.33
N GLY A 15 -5.84 -1.69 -20.01
CA GLY A 15 -4.75 -1.39 -20.95
C GLY A 15 -4.63 -2.43 -22.06
N ASP A 16 -3.99 -2.04 -23.17
CA ASP A 16 -3.85 -2.86 -24.39
C ASP A 16 -3.18 -4.22 -24.15
N SER A 17 -2.23 -4.30 -23.22
CA SER A 17 -1.55 -5.55 -22.84
C SER A 17 -2.51 -6.52 -22.15
N THR A 18 -3.42 -5.99 -21.32
CA THR A 18 -4.40 -6.77 -20.56
C THR A 18 -5.46 -7.31 -21.50
N LEU A 19 -5.91 -6.48 -22.46
CA LEU A 19 -6.82 -6.93 -23.51
C LEU A 19 -6.19 -8.02 -24.37
N ASP A 20 -4.91 -7.91 -24.71
CA ASP A 20 -4.20 -8.94 -25.46
C ASP A 20 -4.13 -10.25 -24.70
N LEU A 21 -3.72 -10.18 -23.43
CA LEU A 21 -3.64 -11.35 -22.55
C LEU A 21 -5.00 -12.03 -22.42
N LEU A 22 -6.08 -11.27 -22.18
CA LEU A 22 -7.43 -11.84 -21.99
C LEU A 22 -7.96 -12.53 -23.26
N ASN A 23 -7.41 -12.23 -24.45
CA ASN A 23 -7.73 -12.95 -25.68
C ASN A 23 -7.01 -14.31 -25.81
N GLN A 24 -6.05 -14.61 -24.94
CA GLN A 24 -5.31 -15.87 -24.96
C GLN A 24 -6.07 -16.99 -24.25
N ASP A 25 -5.94 -18.22 -24.75
CA ASP A 25 -6.71 -19.36 -24.23
C ASP A 25 -6.37 -19.70 -22.77
N LEU A 26 -5.11 -19.53 -22.37
CA LEU A 26 -4.68 -19.75 -20.99
C LEU A 26 -5.27 -18.72 -20.02
N ALA A 27 -5.51 -17.49 -20.46
CA ALA A 27 -6.09 -16.44 -19.64
C ALA A 27 -7.61 -16.62 -19.50
N LYS A 28 -8.30 -17.06 -20.55
CA LYS A 28 -9.75 -17.39 -20.52
C LYS A 28 -10.11 -18.50 -19.52
N GLN A 29 -9.14 -19.32 -19.14
CA GLN A 29 -9.30 -20.37 -18.12
C GLN A 29 -9.27 -19.81 -16.69
N VAL A 30 -8.82 -18.58 -16.50
CA VAL A 30 -8.74 -17.91 -15.20
C VAL A 30 -10.02 -17.13 -14.96
N ARG A 31 -10.60 -17.27 -13.75
CA ARG A 31 -11.71 -16.43 -13.30
C ARG A 31 -11.19 -15.18 -12.59
N THR A 32 -11.44 -14.02 -13.16
CA THR A 32 -10.94 -12.70 -12.74
C THR A 32 -12.00 -11.88 -11.99
N ALA A 33 -11.62 -10.69 -11.51
CA ALA A 33 -12.52 -9.71 -10.92
C ALA A 33 -13.61 -9.26 -11.88
N TYR A 34 -13.31 -9.20 -13.18
CA TYR A 34 -14.26 -8.85 -14.22
C TYR A 34 -15.37 -9.90 -14.31
N ASP A 35 -15.01 -11.18 -14.37
CA ASP A 35 -15.99 -12.27 -14.39
C ASP A 35 -16.84 -12.26 -13.12
N ARG A 36 -16.24 -12.00 -11.96
CA ARG A 36 -17.00 -11.89 -10.69
C ARG A 36 -17.95 -10.70 -10.66
N LEU A 37 -17.67 -9.63 -11.40
CA LEU A 37 -18.55 -8.49 -11.53
C LEU A 37 -19.72 -8.81 -12.47
N ASP A 38 -19.42 -9.40 -13.63
CA ASP A 38 -20.42 -9.80 -14.62
C ASP A 38 -21.37 -10.88 -14.09
N ASP A 39 -20.81 -11.93 -13.44
CA ASP A 39 -21.55 -13.04 -12.84
C ASP A 39 -22.58 -12.57 -11.81
N ARG A 40 -22.35 -11.41 -11.15
CA ARG A 40 -23.29 -10.90 -10.15
C ARG A 40 -24.63 -10.53 -10.79
N GLY A 41 -24.64 -10.10 -12.06
CA GLY A 41 -25.85 -9.88 -12.87
C GLY A 41 -26.91 -8.95 -12.27
N MET A 42 -26.61 -8.27 -11.15
CA MET A 42 -27.56 -7.47 -10.37
C MET A 42 -26.89 -6.19 -9.86
N SER A 43 -27.70 -5.14 -9.73
CA SER A 43 -27.28 -3.89 -9.09
C SER A 43 -26.86 -4.14 -7.63
N ALA A 44 -25.98 -3.28 -7.12
CA ALA A 44 -25.61 -3.31 -5.71
C ALA A 44 -26.88 -3.18 -4.83
N CYS A 45 -26.86 -3.84 -3.67
CA CYS A 45 -27.95 -3.75 -2.69
C CYS A 45 -28.22 -2.28 -2.32
N LEU A 46 -29.46 -1.81 -2.52
CA LEU A 46 -29.84 -0.40 -2.37
C LEU A 46 -29.42 0.21 -1.02
N PHE A 47 -29.68 -0.49 0.09
CA PHE A 47 -29.30 -0.03 1.44
C PHE A 47 -27.79 -0.04 1.67
N GLY A 48 -27.08 -0.98 1.04
CA GLY A 48 -25.62 -1.04 1.10
C GLY A 48 -24.98 0.09 0.31
N SER A 49 -25.42 0.30 -0.94
CA SER A 49 -24.96 1.39 -1.79
C SER A 49 -25.34 2.77 -1.25
N GLY A 50 -26.51 2.88 -0.60
CA GLY A 50 -26.97 4.11 0.04
C GLY A 50 -26.36 4.35 1.44
N GLY A 51 -25.62 3.39 1.99
CA GLY A 51 -25.00 3.52 3.31
C GLY A 51 -25.97 3.45 4.51
N THR A 52 -27.23 3.08 4.30
CA THR A 52 -28.29 3.09 5.33
C THR A 52 -28.59 1.72 5.94
N CYS A 53 -27.73 0.72 5.70
CA CYS A 53 -27.75 -0.56 6.42
C CYS A 53 -26.82 -0.51 7.64
N CYS A 54 -27.38 -0.63 8.85
CA CYS A 54 -26.60 -0.65 10.10
C CYS A 54 -26.41 -2.09 10.62
N ARG A 55 -25.16 -2.44 10.96
CA ARG A 55 -24.78 -3.75 11.54
C ARG A 55 -23.92 -3.65 12.80
N ILE A 56 -24.05 -2.55 13.53
CA ILE A 56 -23.14 -2.18 14.62
C ILE A 56 -23.42 -2.98 15.91
N CYS A 57 -24.64 -3.52 16.09
CA CYS A 57 -25.02 -4.34 17.24
C CYS A 57 -25.98 -5.47 16.85
N ASN A 58 -26.20 -6.41 17.78
CA ASN A 58 -27.00 -7.61 17.58
C ASN A 58 -28.52 -7.40 17.66
N MET A 59 -29.00 -6.19 17.93
CA MET A 59 -30.43 -5.87 17.75
C MET A 59 -30.80 -5.80 16.27
N GLY A 60 -29.86 -5.37 15.42
CA GLY A 60 -30.03 -5.33 13.97
C GLY A 60 -29.79 -6.69 13.29
N PRO A 61 -29.53 -6.72 11.96
CA PRO A 61 -29.27 -5.56 11.10
C PRO A 61 -30.51 -4.68 10.91
N CYS A 62 -30.32 -3.36 10.87
CA CYS A 62 -31.41 -2.41 10.57
C CYS A 62 -31.24 -1.85 9.15
N GLN A 63 -32.30 -1.86 8.37
CA GLN A 63 -32.38 -1.21 7.05
C GLN A 63 -33.20 0.07 7.21
N ILE A 64 -32.59 1.21 6.89
CA ILE A 64 -33.19 2.52 7.18
C ILE A 64 -33.58 3.21 5.86
N ILE A 65 -34.79 3.77 5.85
CA ILE A 65 -35.29 4.59 4.75
C ILE A 65 -35.47 6.00 5.27
N ASP A 66 -34.79 6.96 4.64
CA ASP A 66 -34.92 8.36 5.02
C ASP A 66 -36.37 8.86 4.87
N GLY A 67 -36.83 9.66 5.83
CA GLY A 67 -38.20 10.16 5.88
C GLY A 67 -39.30 9.16 6.26
N VAL A 68 -38.99 7.89 6.54
CA VAL A 68 -39.99 6.88 6.94
C VAL A 68 -39.85 6.53 8.42
N GLU A 69 -40.76 7.04 9.25
CA GLU A 69 -40.71 6.94 10.73
C GLU A 69 -40.64 5.49 11.25
N SER A 70 -41.33 4.55 10.61
CA SER A 70 -41.31 3.13 10.97
C SER A 70 -40.04 2.40 10.54
N MET A 71 -39.19 3.02 9.72
CA MET A 71 -37.99 2.45 9.12
C MET A 71 -36.74 3.16 9.63
N ILE A 72 -36.69 3.44 10.94
CA ILE A 72 -35.49 3.87 11.66
C ILE A 72 -34.80 2.67 12.34
N GLY A 73 -33.57 2.85 12.82
CA GLY A 73 -32.91 1.80 13.60
C GLY A 73 -33.71 1.47 14.88
N ILE A 74 -33.59 0.23 15.38
CA ILE A 74 -34.27 -0.20 16.62
C ILE A 74 -33.91 0.71 17.82
N CYS A 75 -32.69 1.24 17.84
CA CYS A 75 -32.24 2.21 18.85
C CYS A 75 -32.66 3.66 18.56
N GLY A 76 -33.48 3.91 17.55
CA GLY A 76 -33.89 5.25 17.10
C GLY A 76 -32.93 5.94 16.13
N ALA A 77 -31.86 5.29 15.67
CA ALA A 77 -30.89 5.92 14.77
C ALA A 77 -31.50 6.23 13.38
N THR A 78 -31.28 7.45 12.89
CA THR A 78 -31.75 7.93 11.57
C THR A 78 -30.83 7.50 10.43
N ALA A 79 -31.26 7.74 9.18
CA ALA A 79 -30.47 7.50 7.98
C ALA A 79 -29.13 8.25 8.03
N ASP A 80 -29.16 9.54 8.38
CA ASP A 80 -27.97 10.40 8.50
C ASP A 80 -26.95 9.84 9.49
N THR A 81 -27.42 9.44 10.67
CA THR A 81 -26.55 8.90 11.73
C THR A 81 -25.89 7.60 11.25
N VAL A 82 -26.65 6.72 10.61
CA VAL A 82 -26.13 5.43 10.15
C VAL A 82 -25.18 5.60 8.97
N ALA A 83 -25.51 6.45 8.01
CA ALA A 83 -24.63 6.76 6.89
C ALA A 83 -23.30 7.36 7.39
N ALA A 84 -23.36 8.32 8.32
CA ALA A 84 -22.18 8.93 8.91
C ALA A 84 -21.33 7.91 9.68
N ARG A 85 -21.92 7.05 10.53
CA ARG A 85 -21.18 6.01 11.26
C ARG A 85 -20.52 5.00 10.33
N ASN A 86 -21.23 4.57 9.28
CA ASN A 86 -20.71 3.64 8.29
C ASN A 86 -19.52 4.25 7.55
N PHE A 87 -19.65 5.49 7.06
CA PHE A 87 -18.55 6.22 6.43
C PHE A 87 -17.36 6.43 7.37
N ALA A 88 -17.63 6.81 8.61
CA ALA A 88 -16.61 7.05 9.62
C ALA A 88 -15.79 5.79 9.96
N ARG A 89 -16.41 4.60 9.95
CA ARG A 89 -15.69 3.32 10.08
C ARG A 89 -14.84 2.98 8.86
N ILE A 90 -15.25 3.39 7.65
CA ILE A 90 -14.41 3.27 6.45
C ILE A 90 -13.16 4.14 6.60
N VAL A 91 -13.33 5.40 7.06
CA VAL A 91 -12.21 6.31 7.33
C VAL A 91 -11.28 5.74 8.41
N ALA A 92 -11.83 5.21 9.51
CA ALA A 92 -11.04 4.58 10.57
C ALA A 92 -10.23 3.38 10.07
N ALA A 93 -10.84 2.52 9.24
CA ALA A 93 -10.14 1.36 8.68
C ALA A 93 -9.02 1.77 7.72
N GLY A 94 -9.25 2.76 6.85
CA GLY A 94 -8.20 3.29 5.97
C GLY A 94 -7.05 3.94 6.76
N THR A 95 -7.40 4.77 7.75
CA THR A 95 -6.41 5.40 8.65
C THR A 95 -5.60 4.33 9.39
N ALA A 96 -6.27 3.31 9.96
CA ALA A 96 -5.59 2.22 10.66
C ALA A 96 -4.60 1.47 9.77
N ALA A 97 -4.94 1.25 8.50
CA ALA A 97 -4.05 0.59 7.54
C ALA A 97 -2.76 1.38 7.30
N HIS A 98 -2.87 2.68 7.03
CA HIS A 98 -1.70 3.54 6.85
C HIS A 98 -0.91 3.73 8.15
N THR A 99 -1.59 3.81 9.30
CA THR A 99 -0.96 3.92 10.62
C THR A 99 -0.13 2.69 10.96
N ASP A 100 -0.64 1.48 10.74
CA ASP A 100 0.12 0.27 11.06
C ASP A 100 1.37 0.14 10.17
N HIS A 101 1.23 0.45 8.88
CA HIS A 101 2.37 0.54 7.95
C HIS A 101 3.40 1.60 8.40
N ALA A 102 2.95 2.81 8.73
CA ALA A 102 3.84 3.88 9.19
C ALA A 102 4.57 3.51 10.49
N ARG A 103 3.92 2.76 11.39
CA ARG A 103 4.53 2.34 12.67
C ARG A 103 5.72 1.42 12.45
N GLU A 104 5.60 0.44 11.56
CA GLU A 104 6.74 -0.46 11.26
C GLU A 104 7.85 0.30 10.55
N MET A 105 7.52 1.24 9.65
CA MET A 105 8.52 2.12 9.05
C MET A 105 9.29 2.97 10.09
N VAL A 106 8.59 3.53 11.08
CA VAL A 106 9.22 4.28 12.19
C VAL A 106 10.12 3.37 13.04
N ARG A 107 9.70 2.14 13.31
CA ARG A 107 10.51 1.15 14.04
C ARG A 107 11.75 0.74 13.26
N GLY A 108 11.61 0.47 11.97
CA GLY A 108 12.73 0.18 11.07
C GLY A 108 13.71 1.36 10.98
N PHE A 109 13.20 2.59 10.99
CA PHE A 109 14.01 3.81 11.06
C PHE A 109 14.81 3.90 12.38
N ILE A 110 14.18 3.64 13.53
CA ILE A 110 14.85 3.60 14.83
C ILE A 110 15.95 2.52 14.85
N ALA A 111 15.63 1.30 14.41
CA ALA A 111 16.60 0.20 14.37
C ALA A 111 17.79 0.54 13.45
N THR A 112 17.54 1.19 12.32
CA THR A 112 18.57 1.67 11.40
C THR A 112 19.45 2.73 12.05
N ALA A 113 18.87 3.68 12.77
CA ALA A 113 19.62 4.68 13.53
C ALA A 113 20.48 4.05 14.63
N LYS A 114 20.09 2.89 15.18
CA LYS A 114 20.92 2.13 16.16
C LYS A 114 22.00 1.27 15.52
N GLY A 115 22.04 1.17 14.19
CA GLY A 115 22.94 0.26 13.48
C GLY A 115 22.55 -1.22 13.59
N GLU A 116 21.28 -1.50 13.90
CA GLU A 116 20.74 -2.86 14.05
C GLU A 116 20.21 -3.44 12.73
N THR A 117 20.27 -2.66 11.64
CA THR A 117 19.84 -3.07 10.29
C THR A 117 20.97 -2.88 9.29
N PRO A 118 20.93 -3.54 8.11
CA PRO A 118 21.90 -3.32 7.04
C PRO A 118 21.70 -1.98 6.29
N HIS A 119 20.74 -1.16 6.70
CA HIS A 119 20.43 0.11 6.08
C HIS A 119 21.22 1.27 6.72
N GLU A 120 21.19 2.43 6.08
CA GLU A 120 21.87 3.63 6.57
C GLU A 120 20.98 4.86 6.39
N ILE A 121 21.27 5.91 7.15
CA ILE A 121 20.70 7.24 6.91
C ILE A 121 21.37 7.84 5.68
N LYS A 122 20.64 7.86 4.55
CA LYS A 122 21.12 8.32 3.23
C LYS A 122 20.88 9.82 3.01
N ASP A 123 19.69 10.32 3.29
CA ASP A 123 19.34 11.74 3.06
C ASP A 123 19.44 12.57 4.35
N VAL A 124 20.66 12.98 4.67
CA VAL A 124 20.97 13.80 5.86
C VAL A 124 20.35 15.20 5.77
N ALA A 125 20.23 15.76 4.57
CA ALA A 125 19.60 17.07 4.39
C ALA A 125 18.10 17.03 4.73
N LYS A 126 17.41 15.96 4.33
CA LYS A 126 16.01 15.72 4.67
C LYS A 126 15.83 15.40 6.16
N LEU A 127 16.76 14.63 6.75
CA LEU A 127 16.80 14.40 8.20
C LEU A 127 16.82 15.73 8.97
N HIS A 128 17.72 16.67 8.61
CA HIS A 128 17.80 17.96 9.30
C HIS A 128 16.53 18.82 9.12
N LYS A 129 15.89 18.78 7.96
CA LYS A 129 14.60 19.49 7.74
C LYS A 129 13.50 18.93 8.65
N MET A 130 13.42 17.60 8.76
CA MET A 130 12.47 16.94 9.65
C MET A 130 12.79 17.21 11.13
N ALA A 131 14.06 17.15 11.52
CA ALA A 131 14.52 17.49 12.86
C ALA A 131 14.09 18.91 13.26
N ALA A 132 14.21 19.90 12.38
CA ALA A 132 13.77 21.26 12.63
C ALA A 132 12.25 21.36 12.90
N ILE A 133 11.42 20.61 12.17
CA ILE A 133 9.95 20.57 12.39
C ILE A 133 9.62 20.01 13.78
N PHE A 134 10.37 18.98 14.19
CA PHE A 134 10.27 18.34 15.51
C PHE A 134 10.96 19.11 16.63
N GLY A 135 11.69 20.20 16.34
CA GLY A 135 12.45 20.96 17.33
C GLY A 135 13.59 20.14 17.94
N ILE A 136 14.32 19.42 17.09
CA ILE A 136 15.51 18.64 17.44
C ILE A 136 16.73 19.44 16.99
N GLU A 137 17.66 19.68 17.91
CA GLU A 137 18.94 20.33 17.60
C GLU A 137 19.82 19.41 16.75
N THR A 138 20.52 19.96 15.76
CA THR A 138 21.31 19.17 14.80
C THR A 138 22.78 19.56 14.71
N GLU A 139 23.17 20.68 15.31
CA GLU A 139 24.54 21.20 15.25
C GLU A 139 25.50 20.29 16.03
N ASP A 140 26.65 19.97 15.43
CA ASP A 140 27.70 19.10 16.00
C ASP A 140 27.24 17.73 16.51
N ARG A 141 26.09 17.22 16.03
CA ARG A 141 25.53 15.92 16.39
C ARG A 141 25.72 14.89 15.28
N ASP A 142 25.88 13.63 15.69
CA ASP A 142 25.93 12.53 14.74
C ASP A 142 24.56 12.31 14.07
N LYS A 143 24.57 11.96 12.77
CA LYS A 143 23.33 11.78 12.00
C LYS A 143 22.44 10.66 12.59
N ASN A 144 23.03 9.62 13.17
CA ASN A 144 22.30 8.51 13.74
C ASN A 144 21.67 8.91 15.09
N GLU A 145 22.33 9.76 15.88
CA GLU A 145 21.74 10.30 17.11
C GLU A 145 20.53 11.19 16.81
N ILE A 146 20.62 12.05 15.78
CA ILE A 146 19.51 12.89 15.33
C ILE A 146 18.36 12.00 14.80
N ALA A 147 18.69 10.97 14.00
CA ALA A 147 17.70 10.04 13.47
C ALA A 147 17.01 9.25 14.60
N LEU A 148 17.75 8.78 15.60
CA LEU A 148 17.19 8.08 16.74
C LEU A 148 16.18 8.95 17.49
N GLU A 149 16.56 10.18 17.83
CA GLU A 149 15.65 11.11 18.52
C GLU A 149 14.42 11.46 17.68
N LEU A 150 14.58 11.68 16.37
CA LEU A 150 13.46 11.91 15.45
C LEU A 150 12.52 10.72 15.42
N GLY A 151 13.06 9.50 15.31
CA GLY A 151 12.29 8.26 15.30
C GLY A 151 11.52 8.05 16.59
N GLU A 152 12.14 8.29 17.75
CA GLU A 152 11.49 8.17 19.06
C GLU A 152 10.37 9.20 19.26
N ARG A 153 10.59 10.46 18.85
CA ARG A 153 9.54 11.50 18.89
C ARG A 153 8.40 11.17 17.93
N ALA A 154 8.70 10.69 16.72
CA ALA A 154 7.69 10.26 15.76
C ALA A 154 6.87 9.06 16.28
N LEU A 155 7.52 8.06 16.90
CA LEU A 155 6.86 6.90 17.48
C LEU A 155 5.93 7.29 18.64
N ALA A 156 6.32 8.28 19.45
CA ALA A 156 5.50 8.77 20.55
C ALA A 156 4.15 9.36 20.09
N GLU A 157 4.08 9.96 18.89
CA GLU A 157 2.85 10.53 18.34
C GLU A 157 1.77 9.47 18.03
N PHE A 158 2.14 8.20 17.88
CA PHE A 158 1.18 7.12 17.66
C PHE A 158 0.27 6.92 18.88
N GLY A 159 0.86 6.93 20.09
CA GLY A 159 0.15 6.75 21.35
C GLY A 159 -0.25 8.05 22.06
N GLN A 160 0.05 9.21 21.47
CA GLN A 160 -0.16 10.52 22.11
C GLN A 160 -1.64 10.72 22.51
N GLN A 161 -1.87 11.06 23.77
CA GLN A 161 -3.22 11.23 24.31
C GLN A 161 -3.68 12.67 24.39
N GLU A 162 -2.80 13.68 24.29
CA GLU A 162 -3.17 15.10 24.37
C GLU A 162 -2.24 15.95 23.51
N GLY A 163 -2.63 17.18 23.20
CA GLY A 163 -1.88 18.05 22.29
C GLY A 163 -2.27 17.83 20.82
N THR A 164 -1.36 18.17 19.90
CA THR A 164 -1.58 18.04 18.44
C THR A 164 -0.37 17.38 17.78
N LEU A 165 -0.59 16.78 16.61
CA LEU A 165 0.51 16.19 15.83
C LEU A 165 1.47 17.27 15.31
N THR A 166 2.77 17.02 15.41
CA THR A 166 3.84 17.97 15.05
C THR A 166 3.78 18.37 13.58
N MET A 167 3.46 17.42 12.71
CA MET A 167 3.49 17.59 11.26
C MET A 167 2.41 18.55 10.72
N LEU A 168 1.41 18.92 11.53
CA LEU A 168 0.46 20.00 11.19
C LEU A 168 1.16 21.34 10.95
N LYS A 169 2.32 21.58 11.58
CA LYS A 169 3.13 22.80 11.41
C LYS A 169 3.57 23.03 9.96
N ARG A 170 3.59 21.99 9.12
CA ARG A 170 3.95 22.09 7.70
C ARG A 170 2.84 22.71 6.85
N ALA A 171 1.60 22.67 7.33
CA ALA A 171 0.49 23.30 6.62
C ALA A 171 0.61 24.84 6.70
N PRO A 172 0.10 25.60 5.71
CA PRO A 172 0.04 27.05 5.82
C PRO A 172 -0.70 27.49 7.10
N GLU A 173 -0.28 28.58 7.74
CA GLU A 173 -0.86 29.06 9.01
C GLU A 173 -2.38 29.24 8.94
N LYS A 174 -2.89 29.72 7.79
CA LYS A 174 -4.33 29.86 7.55
C LYS A 174 -5.05 28.51 7.68
N GLN A 175 -4.45 27.43 7.17
CA GLN A 175 -5.05 26.10 7.23
C GLN A 175 -5.02 25.54 8.65
N GLN A 176 -3.92 25.73 9.38
CA GLN A 176 -3.82 25.34 10.79
C GLN A 176 -4.90 26.05 11.63
N LYS A 177 -5.12 27.35 11.39
CA LYS A 177 -6.19 28.12 12.04
C LYS A 177 -7.58 27.56 11.76
N ILE A 178 -7.86 27.16 10.52
CA ILE A 178 -9.14 26.53 10.15
C ILE A 178 -9.33 25.22 10.92
N TRP A 179 -8.32 24.36 10.99
CA TRP A 179 -8.43 23.10 11.74
C TRP A 179 -8.68 23.33 13.22
N LYS A 180 -8.02 24.32 13.81
CA LYS A 180 -8.23 24.72 15.20
C LYS A 180 -9.63 25.24 15.45
N GLU A 181 -10.13 26.15 14.62
CA GLU A 181 -11.49 26.70 14.72
C GLU A 181 -12.57 25.64 14.55
N MET A 182 -12.36 24.69 13.63
CA MET A 182 -13.25 23.56 13.41
C MET A 182 -13.12 22.47 14.48
N GLY A 183 -12.08 22.55 15.32
CA GLY A 183 -11.76 21.55 16.33
C GLY A 183 -11.41 20.19 15.72
N VAL A 184 -10.67 20.14 14.62
CA VAL A 184 -10.30 18.89 13.92
C VAL A 184 -8.80 18.62 13.91
N GLU A 185 -8.01 19.34 14.72
CA GLU A 185 -6.59 19.02 14.89
C GLU A 185 -6.44 17.60 15.48
N PRO A 186 -5.71 16.69 14.81
CA PRO A 186 -5.44 15.35 15.33
C PRO A 186 -4.48 15.41 16.51
N ARG A 187 -4.72 14.53 17.50
CA ARG A 187 -4.04 14.57 18.81
C ARG A 187 -3.07 13.42 18.99
N GLY A 188 -3.40 12.24 18.45
CA GLY A 188 -2.53 11.07 18.41
C GLY A 188 -3.02 10.09 17.37
N ILE A 189 -2.10 9.44 16.66
CA ILE A 189 -2.46 8.72 15.44
C ILE A 189 -3.40 7.54 15.74
N ASP A 190 -3.07 6.69 16.72
CA ASP A 190 -3.92 5.57 17.11
C ASP A 190 -5.18 6.06 17.85
N ARG A 191 -5.04 7.14 18.63
CA ARG A 191 -6.13 7.71 19.41
C ARG A 191 -7.32 8.06 18.52
N GLU A 192 -7.09 8.67 17.36
CA GLU A 192 -8.20 9.09 16.51
C GLU A 192 -8.96 7.91 15.92
N VAL A 193 -8.26 6.81 15.58
CA VAL A 193 -8.89 5.55 15.15
C VAL A 193 -9.72 4.94 16.28
N VAL A 194 -9.16 4.86 17.50
CA VAL A 194 -9.85 4.31 18.66
C VAL A 194 -11.08 5.13 19.03
N GLU A 195 -10.96 6.47 19.09
CA GLU A 195 -12.08 7.36 19.38
C GLU A 195 -13.17 7.26 18.29
N MET A 196 -12.78 7.07 17.02
CA MET A 196 -13.74 6.87 15.95
C MET A 196 -14.54 5.57 16.13
N MET A 197 -13.87 4.47 16.47
CA MET A 197 -14.55 3.20 16.74
C MET A 197 -15.47 3.29 17.97
N HIS A 198 -15.09 4.06 18.99
CA HIS A 198 -15.93 4.36 20.15
C HIS A 198 -17.17 5.17 19.76
N ARG A 199 -17.01 6.30 19.06
CA ARG A 199 -18.12 7.19 18.66
C ARG A 199 -19.15 6.50 17.79
N THR A 200 -18.70 5.60 16.93
CA THR A 200 -19.58 4.84 16.04
C THR A 200 -20.26 3.65 16.72
N HIS A 201 -20.01 3.37 18.01
CA HIS A 201 -20.75 2.35 18.74
C HIS A 201 -22.22 2.77 18.98
N MET A 202 -23.08 1.78 19.20
CA MET A 202 -24.49 2.02 19.58
C MET A 202 -24.56 2.90 20.83
N GLY A 203 -25.37 3.96 20.77
CA GLY A 203 -25.65 4.86 21.89
C GLY A 203 -24.61 5.95 22.18
N VAL A 204 -23.54 6.06 21.38
CA VAL A 204 -22.47 7.04 21.61
C VAL A 204 -22.71 8.33 20.81
N ASP A 205 -22.08 8.50 19.66
CA ASP A 205 -22.24 9.71 18.84
C ASP A 205 -23.45 9.54 17.92
N GLN A 206 -24.46 10.38 18.10
CA GLN A 206 -25.76 10.29 17.44
C GLN A 206 -26.03 11.49 16.53
N GLU A 207 -25.03 12.38 16.37
CA GLU A 207 -25.14 13.58 15.56
C GLU A 207 -24.16 13.48 14.38
N TYR A 208 -24.70 13.51 13.16
CA TYR A 208 -23.91 13.20 11.97
C TYR A 208 -22.81 14.25 11.72
N THR A 209 -23.03 15.54 11.99
CA THR A 209 -22.00 16.56 11.77
C THR A 209 -20.80 16.39 12.71
N ASN A 210 -21.05 15.97 13.95
CA ASN A 210 -20.03 15.66 14.95
C ASN A 210 -19.20 14.43 14.54
N ILE A 211 -19.86 13.38 14.04
CA ILE A 211 -19.19 12.20 13.47
C ILE A 211 -18.33 12.59 12.27
N MET A 212 -18.82 13.47 11.39
CA MET A 212 -18.07 13.93 10.22
C MET A 212 -16.86 14.79 10.62
N LYS A 213 -16.96 15.61 11.67
CA LYS A 213 -15.80 16.33 12.24
C LYS A 213 -14.75 15.37 12.77
N GLN A 214 -15.14 14.34 13.52
CA GLN A 214 -14.19 13.32 13.94
C GLN A 214 -13.60 12.56 12.74
N SER A 215 -14.36 12.39 11.65
CA SER A 215 -13.88 11.72 10.43
C SER A 215 -12.79 12.53 9.77
N ALA A 216 -12.98 13.86 9.68
CA ALA A 216 -11.93 14.78 9.24
C ALA A 216 -10.71 14.75 10.16
N ARG A 217 -10.89 14.74 11.49
CA ARG A 217 -9.76 14.63 12.43
C ARG A 217 -8.98 13.32 12.23
N THR A 218 -9.69 12.21 12.07
CA THR A 218 -9.07 10.88 11.88
C THR A 218 -8.31 10.80 10.55
N SER A 219 -8.87 11.34 9.47
CA SER A 219 -8.15 11.39 8.19
C SER A 219 -6.98 12.38 8.18
N LEU A 220 -7.01 13.43 8.99
CA LEU A 220 -5.85 14.31 9.21
C LEU A 220 -4.74 13.59 9.99
N ALA A 221 -5.08 12.72 10.94
CA ALA A 221 -4.09 11.90 11.66
C ALA A 221 -3.37 10.91 10.74
N ASP A 222 -4.05 10.44 9.68
CA ASP A 222 -3.45 9.69 8.59
C ASP A 222 -2.55 10.59 7.73
N GLY A 223 -3.15 11.50 6.96
CA GLY A 223 -2.46 12.22 5.89
C GLY A 223 -1.41 13.22 6.39
N TRP A 224 -1.63 13.86 7.53
CA TRP A 224 -0.68 14.79 8.16
C TRP A 224 0.02 14.19 9.37
N GLY A 225 -0.13 12.89 9.61
CA GLY A 225 0.57 12.16 10.67
C GLY A 225 1.26 10.94 10.07
N ALA A 226 0.61 9.78 10.17
CA ALA A 226 1.16 8.48 9.78
C ALA A 226 1.77 8.46 8.38
N SER A 227 0.98 8.76 7.35
CA SER A 227 1.40 8.65 5.94
C SER A 227 2.54 9.61 5.61
N MET A 228 2.45 10.84 6.11
CA MET A 228 3.49 11.84 5.88
C MET A 228 4.78 11.48 6.62
N LEU A 229 4.71 11.02 7.87
CA LEU A 229 5.88 10.54 8.61
C LEU A 229 6.53 9.36 7.91
N SER A 230 5.74 8.35 7.52
CA SER A 230 6.25 7.18 6.80
C SER A 230 7.00 7.59 5.54
N THR A 231 6.41 8.47 4.71
CA THR A 231 7.04 8.96 3.47
C THR A 231 8.37 9.65 3.73
N GLU A 232 8.42 10.57 4.70
CA GLU A 232 9.62 11.36 4.99
C GLU A 232 10.75 10.47 5.56
N LEU A 233 10.42 9.53 6.46
CA LEU A 233 11.39 8.61 7.04
C LEU A 233 11.91 7.58 6.02
N THR A 234 11.02 7.08 5.15
CA THR A 234 11.39 6.20 4.04
C THR A 234 12.40 6.89 3.12
N ASP A 235 12.19 8.16 2.80
CA ASP A 235 13.13 8.93 1.97
C ASP A 235 14.47 9.17 2.68
N ILE A 236 14.47 9.39 3.99
CA ILE A 236 15.72 9.53 4.77
C ILE A 236 16.54 8.23 4.73
N MET A 237 15.90 7.07 4.85
CA MET A 237 16.58 5.76 4.84
C MET A 237 17.01 5.32 3.45
N PHE A 238 16.10 5.41 2.47
CA PHE A 238 16.29 4.78 1.17
C PHE A 238 16.66 5.77 0.07
N GLY A 239 16.66 7.06 0.38
CA GLY A 239 16.98 8.16 -0.52
C GLY A 239 15.71 8.77 -1.11
N THR A 240 15.67 10.10 -1.12
CA THR A 240 14.61 10.88 -1.77
C THR A 240 14.56 10.55 -3.28
N PRO A 241 13.39 10.19 -3.84
CA PRO A 241 13.26 9.85 -5.26
C PRO A 241 13.73 10.96 -6.20
N VAL A 242 14.39 10.56 -7.29
CA VAL A 242 14.89 11.43 -8.37
C VAL A 242 14.46 10.89 -9.74
N PRO A 243 14.41 11.73 -10.79
CA PRO A 243 13.88 11.33 -12.09
C PRO A 243 14.62 10.13 -12.67
N LYS A 244 13.87 9.05 -12.95
CA LYS A 244 14.41 7.80 -13.49
C LYS A 244 13.54 7.32 -14.64
N ARG A 245 14.16 6.72 -15.65
CA ARG A 245 13.45 5.95 -16.67
C ARG A 245 13.10 4.59 -16.09
N ALA A 246 11.89 4.14 -16.37
CA ALA A 246 11.42 2.81 -16.01
C ALA A 246 10.41 2.34 -17.06
N ILE A 247 10.00 1.08 -16.94
CA ILE A 247 8.99 0.46 -17.80
C ILE A 247 7.84 -0.05 -16.94
N VAL A 248 6.63 0.04 -17.48
CA VAL A 248 5.42 -0.46 -16.84
C VAL A 248 4.60 -1.33 -17.79
N ASP A 249 3.63 -2.04 -17.21
CA ASP A 249 2.65 -2.92 -17.84
C ASP A 249 3.11 -4.40 -17.97
N LEU A 250 2.23 -5.29 -18.44
CA LEU A 250 2.48 -6.75 -18.43
C LEU A 250 3.73 -7.18 -19.22
N GLY A 251 4.13 -6.43 -20.24
CA GLY A 251 5.32 -6.70 -21.05
C GLY A 251 6.66 -6.54 -20.32
N VAL A 252 6.66 -6.21 -19.03
CA VAL A 252 7.87 -6.16 -18.18
C VAL A 252 8.31 -7.54 -17.67
N LEU A 253 7.45 -8.55 -17.75
CA LEU A 253 7.81 -9.93 -17.43
C LEU A 253 8.76 -10.48 -18.51
N ARG A 254 9.53 -11.52 -18.15
CA ARG A 254 10.57 -12.07 -19.02
C ARG A 254 10.53 -13.58 -19.12
N GLU A 255 10.57 -14.11 -20.34
CA GLU A 255 10.61 -15.56 -20.54
C GLU A 255 11.91 -16.19 -20.02
N ASP A 256 13.04 -15.49 -20.12
CA ASP A 256 14.37 -16.00 -19.83
C ASP A 256 14.85 -15.76 -18.39
N MET A 257 13.97 -15.27 -17.51
CA MET A 257 14.27 -14.96 -16.11
C MET A 257 13.21 -15.54 -15.16
N VAL A 258 13.57 -15.73 -13.90
CA VAL A 258 12.62 -16.06 -12.84
C VAL A 258 11.83 -14.80 -12.48
N ASN A 259 10.57 -14.71 -12.88
CA ASN A 259 9.70 -13.59 -12.60
C ASN A 259 9.12 -13.70 -11.19
N VAL A 260 9.51 -12.76 -10.33
CA VAL A 260 8.99 -12.63 -8.97
C VAL A 260 8.27 -11.30 -8.86
N THR A 261 6.97 -11.35 -8.60
CA THR A 261 6.18 -10.12 -8.45
C THR A 261 6.06 -9.75 -6.98
N VAL A 262 6.25 -8.47 -6.66
CA VAL A 262 6.16 -7.95 -5.28
C VAL A 262 4.89 -7.11 -5.19
N HIS A 263 3.95 -7.54 -4.35
CA HIS A 263 2.62 -6.93 -4.23
C HIS A 263 2.30 -6.62 -2.76
N GLY A 264 1.73 -5.43 -2.52
CA GLY A 264 1.38 -4.98 -1.20
C GLY A 264 1.94 -3.58 -0.94
N HIS A 265 2.44 -3.31 0.25
CA HIS A 265 2.76 -1.98 0.77
C HIS A 265 4.02 -1.91 1.66
N GLU A 266 4.67 -3.02 2.04
CA GLU A 266 5.83 -2.98 2.94
C GLU A 266 7.15 -2.77 2.16
N PRO A 267 7.82 -1.60 2.28
CA PRO A 267 8.99 -1.28 1.47
C PRO A 267 10.23 -2.04 1.92
N LEU A 268 10.36 -2.42 3.20
CA LEU A 268 11.49 -3.19 3.71
C LEU A 268 11.59 -4.57 3.03
N LEU A 269 10.44 -5.23 2.83
CA LEU A 269 10.35 -6.48 2.09
C LEU A 269 10.85 -6.28 0.65
N ALA A 270 10.32 -5.28 -0.04
CA ALA A 270 10.64 -5.02 -1.45
C ALA A 270 12.11 -4.62 -1.65
N GLU A 271 12.66 -3.79 -0.76
CA GLU A 271 14.07 -3.40 -0.75
C GLU A 271 14.98 -4.61 -0.52
N SER A 272 14.63 -5.48 0.44
CA SER A 272 15.39 -6.69 0.74
C SER A 272 15.36 -7.70 -0.41
N LEU A 273 14.23 -7.84 -1.09
CA LEU A 273 14.13 -8.65 -2.31
C LEU A 273 15.01 -8.09 -3.43
N CYS A 274 15.06 -6.77 -3.61
CA CYS A 274 15.95 -6.14 -4.59
C CYS A 274 17.42 -6.45 -4.29
N LEU A 275 17.85 -6.29 -3.03
CA LEU A 275 19.23 -6.60 -2.63
C LEU A 275 19.56 -8.10 -2.79
N ALA A 276 18.63 -8.98 -2.44
CA ALA A 276 18.82 -10.42 -2.54
C ALA A 276 18.82 -10.92 -4.00
N ALA A 277 18.09 -10.26 -4.91
CA ALA A 277 18.06 -10.62 -6.32
C ALA A 277 19.42 -10.41 -7.02
N ASP A 278 20.22 -9.46 -6.51
CA ASP A 278 21.57 -9.15 -6.99
C ASP A 278 22.67 -9.97 -6.26
N ASP A 279 22.32 -10.83 -5.29
CA ASP A 279 23.27 -11.70 -4.58
C ASP A 279 23.84 -12.79 -5.51
N ASP A 280 25.17 -12.97 -5.50
CA ASP A 280 25.87 -13.96 -6.34
C ASP A 280 25.35 -15.39 -6.15
N GLU A 281 24.96 -15.78 -4.93
CA GLU A 281 24.36 -17.07 -4.63
C GLU A 281 23.00 -17.22 -5.33
N ILE A 282 22.16 -16.19 -5.28
CA ILE A 282 20.82 -16.18 -5.89
C ILE A 282 20.93 -16.19 -7.41
N ILE A 283 21.84 -15.39 -7.98
CA ILE A 283 22.14 -15.38 -9.42
C ILE A 283 22.65 -16.75 -9.88
N ALA A 284 23.59 -17.35 -9.15
CA ALA A 284 24.11 -18.68 -9.47
C ALA A 284 23.02 -19.75 -9.41
N LEU A 285 22.11 -19.67 -8.42
CA LEU A 285 20.99 -20.58 -8.30
C LEU A 285 19.98 -20.43 -9.45
N ALA A 286 19.64 -19.20 -9.84
CA ALA A 286 18.77 -18.93 -10.99
C ALA A 286 19.38 -19.52 -12.29
N LYS A 287 20.69 -19.32 -12.51
CA LYS A 287 21.43 -19.93 -13.63
C LYS A 287 21.40 -21.45 -13.61
N LYS A 288 21.59 -22.06 -12.44
CA LYS A 288 21.48 -23.52 -12.25
C LYS A 288 20.05 -24.04 -12.52
N ALA A 289 19.04 -23.21 -12.27
CA ALA A 289 17.65 -23.52 -12.58
C ALA A 289 17.33 -23.35 -14.08
N GLY A 290 18.21 -22.72 -14.86
CA GLY A 290 18.05 -22.51 -16.31
C GLY A 290 17.61 -21.09 -16.70
N ALA A 291 17.45 -20.18 -15.73
CA ALA A 291 17.13 -18.78 -15.97
C ALA A 291 18.41 -17.92 -16.09
N LYS A 292 18.36 -16.75 -16.73
CA LYS A 292 19.50 -15.82 -16.77
C LYS A 292 19.70 -15.03 -15.46
N GLY A 293 18.66 -14.96 -14.62
CA GLY A 293 18.63 -14.27 -13.33
C GLY A 293 17.21 -14.19 -12.77
N VAL A 294 17.00 -13.30 -11.81
CA VAL A 294 15.69 -12.97 -11.24
C VAL A 294 15.19 -11.66 -11.82
N ASN A 295 13.95 -11.63 -12.31
CA ASN A 295 13.25 -10.43 -12.74
C ASN A 295 12.25 -10.04 -11.65
N LEU A 296 12.51 -8.95 -10.95
CA LEU A 296 11.54 -8.37 -10.00
C LEU A 296 10.61 -7.42 -10.75
N ALA A 297 9.31 -7.54 -10.49
CA ALA A 297 8.31 -6.59 -10.98
C ALA A 297 7.29 -6.24 -9.90
N GLY A 298 6.98 -4.96 -9.76
CA GLY A 298 6.04 -4.45 -8.78
C GLY A 298 4.58 -4.65 -9.18
N VAL A 299 3.71 -4.78 -8.18
CA VAL A 299 2.25 -4.68 -8.31
C VAL A 299 1.70 -3.78 -7.21
N CYS A 300 0.92 -2.75 -7.57
CA CYS A 300 0.36 -1.76 -6.64
C CYS A 300 1.45 -0.94 -5.89
N CYS A 301 1.23 -0.58 -4.62
CA CYS A 301 2.02 0.43 -3.91
C CYS A 301 3.47 0.03 -3.64
N THR A 302 3.75 -1.18 -3.18
CA THR A 302 5.13 -1.65 -2.99
C THR A 302 5.90 -1.65 -4.32
N GLY A 303 5.20 -1.88 -5.43
CA GLY A 303 5.73 -1.71 -6.78
C GLY A 303 6.09 -0.27 -7.10
N ASN A 304 5.24 0.70 -6.73
CA ASN A 304 5.55 2.12 -6.87
C ASN A 304 6.77 2.53 -6.02
N GLU A 305 6.93 2.02 -4.81
CA GLU A 305 8.08 2.37 -3.95
C GLU A 305 9.43 2.00 -4.60
N ILE A 306 9.55 0.76 -5.10
CA ILE A 306 10.77 0.30 -5.78
C ILE A 306 10.93 0.87 -7.20
N LEU A 307 9.82 1.21 -7.87
CA LEU A 307 9.83 1.96 -9.12
C LEU A 307 10.45 3.34 -8.91
N MET A 308 9.98 4.09 -7.90
CA MET A 308 10.41 5.46 -7.63
C MET A 308 11.88 5.56 -7.22
N ARG A 309 12.40 4.58 -6.46
CA ARG A 309 13.79 4.61 -5.95
C ARG A 309 14.78 3.84 -6.80
N ARG A 310 14.41 2.65 -7.28
CA ARG A 310 15.32 1.75 -8.01
C ARG A 310 15.06 1.70 -9.50
N GLY A 311 13.90 2.16 -9.98
CA GLY A 311 13.50 2.01 -11.38
C GLY A 311 13.08 0.57 -11.72
N ILE A 312 12.76 -0.24 -10.70
CA ILE A 312 12.26 -1.61 -10.91
C ILE A 312 10.91 -1.53 -11.64
N PRO A 313 10.69 -2.34 -12.69
CA PRO A 313 9.44 -2.31 -13.45
C PRO A 313 8.18 -2.57 -12.62
N VAL A 314 7.04 -2.08 -13.07
CA VAL A 314 5.72 -2.39 -12.48
C VAL A 314 4.87 -3.14 -13.50
N ALA A 315 4.51 -4.38 -13.17
CA ALA A 315 3.74 -5.26 -14.05
C ALA A 315 2.24 -4.94 -14.06
N GLY A 316 1.72 -4.35 -12.99
CA GLY A 316 0.29 -4.03 -12.94
C GLY A 316 -0.15 -3.20 -11.74
N SER A 317 -1.32 -2.60 -11.90
CA SER A 317 -2.06 -1.90 -10.83
C SER A 317 -2.95 -2.85 -10.02
N PHE A 318 -3.70 -2.30 -9.06
CA PHE A 318 -4.67 -3.05 -8.24
C PHE A 318 -5.61 -3.94 -9.07
N ILE A 319 -6.16 -3.42 -10.17
CA ILE A 319 -7.11 -4.16 -11.00
C ILE A 319 -6.43 -5.22 -11.87
N GLN A 320 -5.11 -5.14 -12.08
CA GLN A 320 -4.34 -6.05 -12.93
C GLN A 320 -3.67 -7.19 -12.17
N GLN A 321 -3.75 -7.25 -10.84
CA GLN A 321 -3.03 -8.25 -10.03
C GLN A 321 -3.33 -9.70 -10.45
N GLU A 322 -4.57 -10.00 -10.84
CA GLU A 322 -4.95 -11.33 -11.34
C GLU A 322 -4.48 -11.56 -12.77
N MET A 323 -4.40 -10.51 -13.58
CA MET A 323 -3.93 -10.56 -14.97
C MET A 323 -2.42 -10.81 -15.03
N VAL A 324 -1.66 -10.20 -14.12
CA VAL A 324 -0.22 -10.48 -13.92
C VAL A 324 0.01 -11.98 -13.73
N LEU A 325 -0.80 -12.64 -12.90
CA LEU A 325 -0.72 -14.10 -12.68
C LEU A 325 -1.30 -14.91 -13.85
N ALA A 326 -2.32 -14.38 -14.52
CA ALA A 326 -2.93 -15.02 -15.67
C ALA A 326 -1.96 -15.15 -16.85
N THR A 327 -0.87 -14.36 -16.92
CA THR A 327 0.21 -14.55 -17.92
C THR A 327 0.83 -15.95 -17.89
N GLY A 328 0.78 -16.66 -16.75
CA GLY A 328 1.45 -17.95 -16.59
C GLY A 328 2.98 -17.86 -16.53
N ALA A 329 3.55 -16.64 -16.48
CA ALA A 329 5.00 -16.42 -16.48
C ALA A 329 5.61 -16.12 -15.11
N VAL A 330 4.79 -15.99 -14.06
CA VAL A 330 5.22 -15.60 -12.71
C VAL A 330 5.50 -16.85 -11.86
N GLU A 331 6.70 -16.99 -11.30
CA GLU A 331 7.03 -18.11 -10.41
C GLU A 331 6.51 -17.90 -8.99
N ALA A 332 6.57 -16.66 -8.52
CA ALA A 332 6.06 -16.29 -7.21
C ALA A 332 5.47 -14.88 -7.23
N MET A 333 4.30 -14.72 -6.61
CA MET A 333 3.79 -13.43 -6.17
C MET A 333 4.00 -13.34 -4.66
N VAL A 334 4.94 -12.50 -4.26
CA VAL A 334 5.27 -12.24 -2.86
C VAL A 334 4.35 -11.14 -2.37
N VAL A 335 3.56 -11.44 -1.34
CA VAL A 335 2.53 -10.53 -0.81
C VAL A 335 2.76 -10.21 0.66
N ASP A 336 2.50 -8.96 1.05
CA ASP A 336 2.51 -8.51 2.45
C ASP A 336 1.06 -8.22 2.96
N VAL A 337 0.65 -6.96 3.08
CA VAL A 337 -0.63 -6.46 3.57
C VAL A 337 -1.30 -5.53 2.54
N GLN A 338 -2.61 -5.38 2.68
CA GLN A 338 -3.45 -4.40 1.98
C GLN A 338 -3.57 -4.57 0.44
N CYS A 339 -4.78 -4.35 -0.08
CA CYS A 339 -5.13 -4.40 -1.52
C CYS A 339 -4.84 -5.71 -2.28
N ILE A 340 -4.36 -6.76 -1.60
CA ILE A 340 -4.17 -8.09 -2.16
C ILE A 340 -5.53 -8.81 -2.17
N MET A 341 -6.07 -9.05 -3.35
CA MET A 341 -7.32 -9.79 -3.51
C MET A 341 -7.09 -11.24 -3.10
N GLN A 342 -7.94 -11.80 -2.24
CA GLN A 342 -7.87 -13.22 -1.87
C GLN A 342 -7.92 -14.16 -3.09
N SER A 343 -8.52 -13.72 -4.20
CA SER A 343 -8.63 -14.48 -5.44
C SER A 343 -7.29 -14.76 -6.13
N VAL A 344 -6.20 -14.04 -5.81
CA VAL A 344 -4.88 -14.31 -6.39
C VAL A 344 -4.44 -15.76 -6.16
N ALA A 345 -4.77 -16.35 -5.00
CA ALA A 345 -4.50 -17.76 -4.70
C ALA A 345 -5.34 -18.72 -5.56
N GLN A 346 -6.55 -18.32 -5.93
CA GLN A 346 -7.41 -19.13 -6.81
C GLN A 346 -6.96 -19.07 -8.26
N VAL A 347 -6.46 -17.91 -8.71
CA VAL A 347 -5.95 -17.70 -10.08
C VAL A 347 -4.78 -18.64 -10.40
N VAL A 348 -3.94 -18.94 -9.41
CA VAL A 348 -2.76 -19.80 -9.57
C VAL A 348 -3.01 -21.26 -9.29
N LYS A 349 -4.24 -21.64 -8.91
CA LYS A 349 -4.56 -23.01 -8.52
C LYS A 349 -4.27 -23.99 -9.67
N GLY A 350 -3.47 -25.01 -9.40
CA GLY A 350 -3.05 -26.00 -10.39
C GLY A 350 -1.96 -25.50 -11.36
N LYS A 351 -1.44 -24.29 -11.17
CA LYS A 351 -0.26 -23.77 -11.87
C LYS A 351 0.99 -23.95 -11.01
N HIS A 352 2.14 -23.60 -11.57
CA HIS A 352 3.43 -23.62 -10.87
C HIS A 352 3.66 -22.41 -9.96
N THR A 353 2.91 -21.32 -10.16
CA THR A 353 3.06 -20.07 -9.44
C THR A 353 2.62 -20.24 -7.99
N ASP A 354 3.47 -19.80 -7.05
CA ASP A 354 3.10 -19.72 -5.64
C ASP A 354 2.76 -18.29 -5.24
N VAL A 355 1.63 -18.11 -4.54
CA VAL A 355 1.37 -16.88 -3.78
C VAL A 355 2.01 -17.07 -2.40
N ILE A 356 2.94 -16.18 -2.05
CA ILE A 356 3.73 -16.27 -0.82
C ILE A 356 3.32 -15.14 0.11
N THR A 357 2.57 -15.44 1.17
CA THR A 357 2.29 -14.47 2.24
C THR A 357 3.51 -14.35 3.15
N THR A 358 3.86 -13.10 3.48
CA THR A 358 5.08 -12.79 4.24
C THR A 358 4.82 -12.11 5.57
N ASN A 359 3.60 -11.63 5.82
CA ASN A 359 3.26 -10.88 7.03
C ASN A 359 2.27 -11.67 7.90
N TYR A 360 2.57 -11.81 9.19
CA TYR A 360 1.72 -12.55 10.14
C TYR A 360 0.31 -11.96 10.27
N ARG A 361 0.12 -10.66 9.98
CA ARG A 361 -1.16 -9.95 9.98
C ARG A 361 -2.08 -10.35 8.82
N ALA A 362 -1.53 -10.86 7.71
CA ALA A 362 -2.26 -11.09 6.48
C ALA A 362 -1.94 -12.47 5.88
N LYS A 363 -2.86 -13.42 6.06
CA LYS A 363 -2.77 -14.76 5.48
C LYS A 363 -3.89 -14.98 4.46
N ILE A 364 -3.58 -15.76 3.43
CA ILE A 364 -4.50 -16.10 2.35
C ILE A 364 -4.65 -17.62 2.34
N PRO A 365 -5.88 -18.17 2.42
CA PRO A 365 -6.10 -19.60 2.21
C PRO A 365 -5.53 -20.06 0.87
N ASP A 366 -4.98 -21.27 0.82
CA ASP A 366 -4.29 -21.87 -0.34
C ASP A 366 -2.96 -21.19 -0.75
N ALA A 367 -2.53 -20.12 -0.07
CA ALA A 367 -1.19 -19.54 -0.25
C ALA A 367 -0.14 -20.23 0.66
N ILE A 368 1.12 -20.12 0.27
CA ILE A 368 2.26 -20.53 1.10
C ILE A 368 2.62 -19.38 2.03
N ASN A 369 2.92 -19.66 3.30
CA ASN A 369 3.43 -18.66 4.21
C ASN A 369 4.94 -18.83 4.41
N ILE A 370 5.73 -17.85 3.95
CA ILE A 370 7.14 -17.70 4.29
C ILE A 370 7.25 -16.38 5.04
N GLN A 371 7.23 -16.44 6.36
CA GLN A 371 7.30 -15.25 7.20
C GLN A 371 8.58 -14.46 6.89
N PHE A 372 8.41 -13.17 6.63
CA PHE A 372 9.51 -12.22 6.55
C PHE A 372 9.80 -11.72 7.96
N GLU A 373 11.02 -11.96 8.42
CA GLU A 373 11.51 -11.51 9.72
C GLU A 373 12.34 -10.24 9.49
N GLU A 374 11.94 -9.13 10.09
CA GLU A 374 12.57 -7.81 9.87
C GLU A 374 14.03 -7.76 10.38
N ASP A 375 14.33 -8.47 11.47
CA ASP A 375 15.67 -8.63 12.04
C ASP A 375 16.58 -9.55 11.21
N ALA A 376 15.99 -10.36 10.32
CA ALA A 376 16.68 -11.22 9.36
C ALA A 376 16.18 -10.95 7.93
N ALA A 377 15.96 -9.68 7.59
CA ALA A 377 15.32 -9.24 6.35
C ALA A 377 15.99 -9.80 5.08
N TYR A 378 17.33 -9.77 5.03
CA TYR A 378 18.10 -10.25 3.87
C TYR A 378 17.97 -11.77 3.68
N GLU A 379 18.11 -12.55 4.76
CA GLU A 379 17.96 -14.00 4.70
C GLU A 379 16.52 -14.43 4.41
N SER A 380 15.54 -13.69 4.94
CA SER A 380 14.13 -13.87 4.60
C SER A 380 13.88 -13.67 3.11
N ALA A 381 14.41 -12.60 2.52
CA ALA A 381 14.33 -12.34 1.08
C ALA A 381 15.02 -13.44 0.25
N LYS A 382 16.22 -13.87 0.63
CA LYS A 382 16.92 -15.00 -0.03
C LYS A 382 16.10 -16.28 0.03
N LYS A 383 15.48 -16.61 1.16
CA LYS A 383 14.61 -17.78 1.31
C LYS A 383 13.42 -17.72 0.34
N ILE A 384 12.77 -16.58 0.22
CA ILE A 384 11.66 -16.35 -0.72
C ILE A 384 12.13 -16.52 -2.16
N LEU A 385 13.26 -15.92 -2.54
CA LEU A 385 13.80 -16.03 -3.90
C LEU A 385 14.25 -17.46 -4.25
N LYS A 386 14.88 -18.18 -3.31
CA LYS A 386 15.24 -19.60 -3.48
C LYS A 386 14.00 -20.45 -3.76
N HIS A 387 12.89 -20.18 -3.07
CA HIS A 387 11.60 -20.84 -3.32
C HIS A 387 11.06 -20.54 -4.72
N ALA A 388 11.02 -19.27 -5.12
CA ALA A 388 10.58 -18.87 -6.46
C ALA A 388 11.43 -19.50 -7.58
N ILE A 389 12.75 -19.52 -7.43
CA ILE A 389 13.68 -20.13 -8.39
C ILE A 389 13.40 -21.62 -8.57
N ALA A 390 13.01 -22.34 -7.50
CA ALA A 390 12.67 -23.76 -7.58
C ALA A 390 11.41 -24.03 -8.43
N ASN A 391 10.56 -23.03 -8.66
CA ASN A 391 9.38 -23.13 -9.51
C ASN A 391 9.63 -22.83 -10.98
N PHE A 392 10.76 -22.23 -11.35
CA PHE A 392 11.04 -21.83 -12.74
C PHE A 392 10.95 -23.00 -13.73
N LYS A 393 11.54 -24.16 -13.39
CA LYS A 393 11.47 -25.37 -14.25
C LYS A 393 10.08 -25.98 -14.37
N LYS A 394 9.14 -25.57 -13.50
CA LYS A 394 7.75 -26.02 -13.52
C LYS A 394 6.86 -25.10 -14.35
N ARG A 395 7.38 -23.97 -14.85
CA ARG A 395 6.64 -23.04 -15.71
C ARG A 395 6.07 -23.81 -16.89
N GLY A 396 4.74 -23.76 -17.02
CA GLY A 396 4.00 -24.38 -18.10
C GLY A 396 3.73 -23.38 -19.23
N ASP A 397 2.57 -23.48 -19.86
CA ASP A 397 2.13 -22.54 -20.88
C ASP A 397 2.06 -21.11 -20.31
N TYR A 398 2.64 -20.16 -21.05
CA TYR A 398 2.66 -18.75 -20.70
C TYR A 398 2.40 -17.87 -21.92
N TYR A 399 2.00 -16.63 -21.65
CA TYR A 399 1.91 -15.57 -22.64
C TYR A 399 2.31 -14.25 -21.99
N ILE A 400 3.34 -13.62 -22.53
CA ILE A 400 3.80 -12.29 -22.15
C ILE A 400 3.59 -11.38 -23.36
N PRO A 401 2.83 -10.27 -23.25
CA PRO A 401 2.71 -9.31 -24.34
C PRO A 401 3.95 -8.40 -24.38
N GLU A 402 5.10 -8.96 -24.80
CA GLU A 402 6.43 -8.33 -24.67
C GLU A 402 6.55 -6.94 -25.34
N ASP A 403 5.85 -6.75 -26.46
CA ASP A 403 5.81 -5.49 -27.22
C ASP A 403 4.86 -4.45 -26.62
N LYS A 404 4.05 -4.83 -25.61
CA LYS A 404 3.08 -3.96 -24.95
C LYS A 404 3.57 -3.60 -23.54
N LYS A 405 4.56 -2.72 -23.51
CA LYS A 405 5.09 -2.04 -22.32
C LYS A 405 5.26 -0.56 -22.61
N LEU A 406 5.17 0.26 -21.57
CA LEU A 406 5.29 1.72 -21.69
C LEU A 406 6.55 2.20 -20.98
N ASP A 407 7.38 2.96 -21.70
CA ASP A 407 8.46 3.74 -21.09
C ASP A 407 7.88 4.93 -20.33
N VAL A 408 8.28 5.08 -19.08
CA VAL A 408 7.85 6.17 -18.19
C VAL A 408 9.04 6.86 -17.55
N VAL A 409 8.83 8.11 -17.15
CA VAL A 409 9.74 8.81 -16.23
C VAL A 409 9.04 8.93 -14.89
N VAL A 410 9.70 8.45 -13.85
CA VAL A 410 9.20 8.40 -12.47
C VAL A 410 10.15 9.14 -11.54
N GLY A 411 9.90 9.13 -10.23
CA GLY A 411 10.82 9.69 -9.24
C GLY A 411 10.66 11.20 -9.01
N PHE A 412 9.48 11.75 -9.26
CA PHE A 412 9.16 13.16 -9.04
C PHE A 412 8.78 13.45 -7.58
N SER A 413 9.74 13.42 -6.67
CA SER A 413 9.56 13.92 -5.30
C SER A 413 9.34 15.44 -5.29
N HIS A 414 8.80 15.97 -4.19
CA HIS A 414 8.63 17.42 -4.01
C HIS A 414 9.97 18.16 -4.11
N GLU A 415 11.03 17.59 -3.56
CA GLU A 415 12.40 18.08 -3.63
C GLU A 415 12.91 18.11 -5.07
N THR A 416 12.70 17.04 -5.82
CA THR A 416 13.06 16.94 -7.24
C THR A 416 12.34 17.98 -8.08
N ILE A 417 11.02 18.14 -7.88
CA ILE A 417 10.23 19.15 -8.60
C ILE A 417 10.79 20.55 -8.33
N ASN A 418 11.03 20.90 -7.06
CA ASN A 418 11.59 22.20 -6.69
C ASN A 418 13.01 22.43 -7.21
N TYR A 419 13.81 21.36 -7.33
CA TYR A 419 15.12 21.45 -7.97
C TYR A 419 14.99 21.72 -9.48
N MET A 420 14.10 21.00 -10.16
CA MET A 420 13.91 21.08 -11.62
C MET A 420 13.26 22.38 -12.09
N LEU A 421 12.34 22.95 -11.31
CA LEU A 421 11.60 24.16 -11.71
C LEU A 421 12.49 25.39 -11.90
N GLY A 422 13.70 25.41 -11.32
CA GLY A 422 14.71 26.44 -11.60
C GLY A 422 14.28 27.89 -11.29
N GLY A 423 15.17 28.85 -11.56
CA GLY A 423 14.87 30.29 -11.49
C GLY A 423 14.30 30.76 -10.13
N ARG A 424 13.22 31.57 -10.17
CA ARG A 424 12.53 32.15 -8.99
C ARG A 424 11.88 31.10 -8.07
N PHE A 425 11.67 29.89 -8.60
CA PHE A 425 11.02 28.78 -7.90
C PHE A 425 12.02 27.72 -7.40
N ARG A 426 13.33 27.88 -7.70
CA ARG A 426 14.36 26.99 -7.18
C ARG A 426 14.55 27.24 -5.69
N GLN A 427 14.25 26.22 -4.88
CA GLN A 427 14.37 26.35 -3.42
C GLN A 427 15.81 26.65 -2.97
N SER A 428 16.83 26.14 -3.66
CA SER A 428 18.24 26.39 -3.31
C SER A 428 18.70 27.85 -3.47
N TYR A 429 17.86 28.74 -4.02
CA TYR A 429 18.13 30.18 -4.14
C TYR A 429 17.35 31.02 -3.12
N ARG A 430 16.62 30.38 -2.19
CA ARG A 430 15.94 31.00 -1.04
C ARG A 430 16.54 30.43 0.23
#